data_AF-A0A966UXQ3-F1
#
_entry.id   AF-A0A966UXQ3-F1
#
_cell.length_a   1.000
_cell.length_b   1.000
_cell.length_c   1.000
_cell.angle_alpha   90.00
_cell.angle_beta   90.00
_cell.angle_gamma   90.00
#
_symmetry.space_group_name_H-M   'P 1'
#
loop_
_entity.id
_entity.type
_entity.pdbx_description
1 polymer ?
#
loop_
_entity_poly.entity_id
_entity_poly.type
_entity_poly.pdbx_seq_one_letter_code
_entity_poly.pdbx_strand_id
1 'polypeptide(L)'
;MHSDLVSGQRMTRRRSSAGPVAPQRPQRPRELMGAPQRGLGQGGGGFSQGGGGLRPTFLTLRDHGKVYVADLPRLSDGQLAHVAKEVEEVMQSLNRRLEELDGQPFLSEAEQDTRIRAATKRDVTERFTRAIAEEQELRRNNPALRAAAGESLARAFLELARHRLPGSTFDSLLQEALAACGPEASGAQDMPLNPVVPLVRPPAMPVVLTPEAS
;
A
#
# COMPACT_ATOMS: atom_id res chain seq x y z
N MET A 1 -51.95 -61.32 -20.43
CA MET A 1 -51.83 -60.71 -21.78
C MET A 1 -50.61 -59.82 -21.76
N HIS A 2 -49.72 -60.03 -22.73
CA HIS A 2 -48.30 -59.69 -22.75
C HIS A 2 -47.96 -58.21 -22.56
N SER A 3 -46.88 -57.96 -21.81
CA SER A 3 -46.01 -56.81 -21.99
C SER A 3 -44.59 -57.35 -21.95
N ASP A 4 -43.88 -57.34 -23.09
CA ASP A 4 -42.44 -57.10 -23.15
C ASP A 4 -41.94 -57.01 -24.61
N LEU A 5 -41.25 -55.89 -24.85
CA LEU A 5 -40.03 -55.69 -25.65
C LEU A 5 -39.97 -56.17 -27.12
N VAL A 6 -39.63 -55.24 -28.02
CA VAL A 6 -38.36 -55.20 -28.80
C VAL A 6 -38.53 -54.34 -30.05
N SER A 7 -37.69 -53.31 -30.18
CA SER A 7 -36.91 -52.95 -31.39
C SER A 7 -36.47 -51.47 -31.25
N GLY A 8 -35.22 -51.08 -31.37
CA GLY A 8 -34.04 -51.82 -31.77
C GLY A 8 -32.80 -51.09 -31.28
N GLN A 9 -31.85 -51.87 -30.75
CA GLN A 9 -30.51 -51.37 -30.46
C GLN A 9 -29.76 -51.19 -31.78
N ARG A 10 -29.68 -49.96 -32.27
CA ARG A 10 -28.68 -49.58 -33.27
C ARG A 10 -27.42 -49.13 -32.56
N MET A 11 -26.52 -50.09 -32.38
CA MET A 11 -25.11 -49.93 -32.03
C MET A 11 -24.48 -48.73 -32.76
N THR A 12 -24.11 -47.68 -32.03
CA THR A 12 -23.08 -46.73 -32.48
C THR A 12 -21.90 -46.81 -31.53
N ARG A 13 -20.88 -47.56 -31.96
CA ARG A 13 -19.52 -47.49 -31.41
C ARG A 13 -19.03 -46.05 -31.57
N ARG A 14 -19.14 -45.21 -30.54
CA ARG A 14 -18.35 -43.98 -30.44
C ARG A 14 -16.98 -44.34 -29.90
N ARG A 15 -15.99 -44.34 -30.81
CA ARG A 15 -14.57 -44.45 -30.48
C ARG A 15 -14.19 -43.37 -29.47
N SER A 16 -13.63 -43.80 -28.34
CA SER A 16 -12.88 -42.96 -27.44
C SER A 16 -11.64 -42.44 -28.17
N SER A 17 -11.67 -41.18 -28.59
CA SER A 17 -10.48 -40.42 -28.96
C SER A 17 -10.51 -39.08 -28.21
N ALA A 18 -10.44 -39.16 -26.89
CA ALA A 18 -10.05 -38.02 -26.08
C ALA A 18 -8.51 -38.03 -26.05
N GLY A 19 -7.89 -37.14 -26.84
CA GLY A 19 -6.47 -36.82 -26.67
C GLY A 19 -6.21 -36.20 -25.29
N PRO A 20 -4.94 -36.12 -24.85
CA PRO A 20 -4.61 -35.55 -23.56
C PRO A 20 -5.10 -34.10 -23.48
N VAL A 21 -5.89 -33.78 -22.44
CA VAL A 21 -6.31 -32.41 -22.13
C VAL A 21 -5.05 -31.60 -21.83
N ALA A 22 -4.84 -30.51 -22.57
CA ALA A 22 -3.74 -29.59 -22.33
C ALA A 22 -3.96 -28.85 -20.99
N PRO A 23 -2.89 -28.61 -20.19
CA PRO A 23 -3.01 -27.89 -18.92
C PRO A 23 -3.51 -26.46 -19.15
N GLN A 24 -4.52 -26.05 -18.37
CA GLN A 24 -5.06 -24.69 -18.40
C GLN A 24 -3.97 -23.69 -17.98
N ARG A 25 -3.57 -22.80 -18.89
CA ARG A 25 -2.69 -21.67 -18.54
C ARG A 25 -3.41 -20.72 -17.59
N PRO A 26 -2.75 -20.20 -16.53
CA PRO A 26 -3.27 -19.09 -15.75
C PRO A 26 -3.61 -17.93 -16.68
N GLN A 27 -4.83 -17.41 -16.56
CA GLN A 27 -5.24 -16.26 -17.36
C GLN A 27 -4.37 -15.07 -16.99
N ARG A 28 -3.58 -14.59 -17.96
CA ARG A 28 -2.96 -13.27 -17.85
C ARG A 28 -4.08 -12.22 -17.71
N PRO A 29 -3.96 -11.24 -16.80
CA PRO A 29 -4.80 -10.06 -16.82
C PRO A 29 -4.80 -9.45 -18.21
N ARG A 30 -6.01 -9.23 -18.71
CA ARG A 30 -6.30 -8.76 -20.05
C ARG A 30 -5.81 -7.31 -20.16
N GLU A 31 -4.56 -7.13 -20.59
CA GLU A 31 -4.12 -5.85 -21.17
C GLU A 31 -4.94 -5.64 -22.44
N LEU A 32 -6.00 -4.83 -22.33
CA LEU A 32 -6.72 -4.34 -23.49
C LEU A 32 -6.02 -3.07 -23.96
N MET A 33 -5.18 -3.26 -24.96
CA MET A 33 -4.87 -2.28 -25.99
C MET A 33 -6.11 -1.42 -26.30
N GLY A 34 -6.03 -0.13 -26.00
CA GLY A 34 -6.97 0.89 -26.42
C GLY A 34 -6.20 2.12 -26.90
N ALA A 35 -6.04 2.26 -28.21
CA ALA A 35 -5.42 3.40 -28.88
C ALA A 35 -6.29 4.69 -28.71
N PRO A 36 -5.74 5.89 -28.97
CA PRO A 36 -6.32 7.15 -28.52
C PRO A 36 -7.43 7.62 -29.46
N GLN A 37 -8.66 7.72 -28.95
CA GLN A 37 -9.75 8.35 -29.70
C GLN A 37 -10.00 9.77 -29.17
N ARG A 38 -9.53 10.75 -29.95
CA ARG A 38 -10.08 12.11 -29.96
C ARG A 38 -11.60 12.01 -30.13
N GLY A 39 -12.36 12.55 -29.18
CA GLY A 39 -13.80 12.71 -29.26
C GLY A 39 -14.23 13.96 -28.51
N LEU A 40 -14.40 15.04 -29.26
CA LEU A 40 -15.02 16.29 -28.81
C LEU A 40 -16.50 16.04 -28.47
N GLY A 41 -16.92 16.57 -27.32
CA GLY A 41 -18.25 17.15 -27.10
C GLY A 41 -19.47 16.22 -27.12
N GLN A 42 -20.07 15.98 -25.95
CA GLN A 42 -21.40 16.49 -25.62
C GLN A 42 -21.80 16.09 -24.21
N GLY A 43 -22.51 16.98 -23.53
CA GLY A 43 -22.92 16.83 -22.14
C GLY A 43 -23.90 15.69 -21.92
N GLY A 44 -23.93 15.22 -20.68
CA GLY A 44 -24.91 14.26 -20.20
C GLY A 44 -24.49 13.75 -18.84
N GLY A 45 -25.08 14.31 -17.79
CA GLY A 45 -24.94 13.78 -16.43
C GLY A 45 -25.42 12.33 -16.40
N GLY A 46 -24.56 11.43 -15.97
CA GLY A 46 -24.86 10.01 -15.87
C GLY A 46 -24.00 9.37 -14.81
N PHE A 47 -24.57 9.16 -13.62
CA PHE A 47 -24.00 8.31 -12.60
C PHE A 47 -24.05 6.85 -13.09
N SER A 48 -23.11 6.45 -13.95
CA SER A 48 -23.00 5.05 -14.36
C SER A 48 -22.32 4.24 -13.26
N GLN A 49 -23.18 3.63 -12.44
CA GLN A 49 -22.85 2.53 -11.54
C GLN A 49 -22.74 1.25 -12.40
N GLY A 50 -21.57 0.97 -12.97
CA GLY A 50 -21.37 -0.26 -13.73
C GLY A 50 -20.12 -0.25 -14.61
N GLY A 51 -19.16 -1.13 -14.29
CA GLY A 51 -17.96 -1.39 -15.11
C GLY A 51 -16.69 -0.87 -14.45
N GLY A 52 -15.76 -1.79 -14.13
CA GLY A 52 -14.48 -1.54 -13.45
C GLY A 52 -13.48 -0.73 -14.27
N GLY A 53 -13.84 0.48 -14.66
CA GLY A 53 -12.88 1.55 -14.92
C GLY A 53 -12.50 2.19 -13.59
N LEU A 54 -11.23 2.55 -13.41
CA LEU A 54 -10.79 3.34 -12.25
C LEU A 54 -11.71 4.55 -12.14
N ARG A 55 -12.49 4.61 -11.04
CA ARG A 55 -13.30 5.81 -10.77
C ARG A 55 -12.33 6.99 -10.73
N PRO A 56 -12.63 8.10 -11.43
CA PRO A 56 -11.84 9.30 -11.32
C PRO A 56 -11.70 9.68 -9.85
N THR A 57 -10.47 9.89 -9.39
CA THR A 57 -10.15 10.40 -8.04
C THR A 57 -10.40 11.90 -7.93
N PHE A 58 -10.95 12.50 -8.98
CA PHE A 58 -11.24 13.90 -9.10
C PHE A 58 -12.60 14.15 -9.75
N LEU A 59 -13.28 15.18 -9.28
CA LEU A 59 -14.44 15.78 -9.89
C LEU A 59 -13.96 16.92 -10.80
N THR A 60 -14.36 16.89 -12.07
CA THR A 60 -14.19 18.03 -12.97
C THR A 60 -15.39 18.96 -12.86
N LEU A 61 -15.21 20.10 -12.20
CA LEU A 61 -16.23 21.13 -12.09
C LEU A 61 -16.08 22.13 -13.24
N ARG A 62 -17.21 22.50 -13.86
CA ARG A 62 -17.30 23.30 -15.09
C ARG A 62 -16.54 24.62 -15.00
N ASP A 63 -16.52 25.23 -13.81
CA ASP A 63 -15.91 26.54 -13.57
C ASP A 63 -14.64 26.46 -12.72
N HIS A 64 -14.28 25.27 -12.20
CA HIS A 64 -13.25 25.11 -11.16
C HIS A 64 -12.18 24.07 -11.48
N GLY A 65 -12.27 23.39 -12.63
CA GLY A 65 -11.31 22.38 -13.06
C GLY A 65 -11.38 21.11 -12.20
N LYS A 66 -10.27 20.37 -12.07
CA LYS A 66 -10.19 19.15 -11.27
C LYS A 66 -10.18 19.48 -9.76
N VAL A 67 -11.03 18.81 -8.98
CA VAL A 67 -11.06 18.80 -7.52
C VAL A 67 -10.90 17.35 -7.07
N TYR A 68 -9.86 17.04 -6.32
CA TYR A 68 -9.61 15.67 -5.88
C TYR A 68 -10.52 15.29 -4.72
N VAL A 69 -11.29 14.22 -4.91
CA VAL A 69 -12.16 13.60 -3.92
C VAL A 69 -12.01 12.11 -4.14
N ALA A 70 -11.24 11.45 -3.28
CA ALA A 70 -10.91 10.05 -3.42
C ALA A 70 -11.16 9.30 -2.12
N ASP A 71 -11.66 8.08 -2.23
CA ASP A 71 -11.66 7.10 -1.15
C ASP A 71 -10.22 6.59 -0.98
N LEU A 72 -9.39 7.36 -0.25
CA LEU A 72 -7.96 7.05 -0.05
C LEU A 72 -7.69 5.59 0.38
N PRO A 73 -8.47 4.98 1.29
CA PRO A 73 -8.25 3.60 1.71
C PRO A 73 -8.38 2.55 0.59
N ARG A 74 -9.09 2.88 -0.49
CA ARG A 74 -9.33 1.97 -1.62
C ARG A 74 -8.27 2.07 -2.71
N LEU A 75 -7.39 3.08 -2.65
CA LEU A 75 -6.31 3.27 -3.60
C LEU A 75 -5.14 2.34 -3.28
N SER A 76 -4.45 1.85 -4.30
CA SER A 76 -3.14 1.19 -4.11
C SER A 76 -2.04 2.21 -3.78
N ASP A 77 -0.92 1.76 -3.24
CA ASP A 77 0.20 2.65 -2.89
C ASP A 77 0.73 3.44 -4.09
N GLY A 78 0.80 2.79 -5.26
CA GLY A 78 1.20 3.47 -6.50
C GLY A 78 0.20 4.53 -6.96
N GLN A 79 -1.11 4.27 -6.77
CA GLN A 79 -2.14 5.27 -7.05
C GLN A 79 -2.11 6.42 -6.06
N LEU A 80 -1.90 6.13 -4.77
CA LEU A 80 -1.78 7.13 -3.72
C LEU A 80 -0.57 8.05 -3.97
N ALA A 81 0.57 7.49 -4.39
CA ALA A 81 1.75 8.26 -4.80
C ALA A 81 1.50 9.12 -6.04
N HIS A 82 0.78 8.60 -7.05
CA HIS A 82 0.42 9.38 -8.23
C HIS A 82 -0.49 10.56 -7.89
N VAL A 83 -1.53 10.32 -7.09
CA VAL A 83 -2.46 11.37 -6.64
C VAL A 83 -1.72 12.40 -5.79
N ALA A 84 -0.79 11.99 -4.92
CA ALA A 84 0.04 12.91 -4.14
C ALA A 84 0.80 13.90 -5.04
N LYS A 85 1.41 13.39 -6.12
CA LYS A 85 2.12 14.22 -7.10
C LYS A 85 1.19 15.20 -7.81
N GLU A 86 0.04 14.73 -8.29
CA GLU A 86 -0.92 15.61 -8.98
C GLU A 86 -1.45 16.71 -8.05
N VAL A 87 -1.67 16.38 -6.77
CA VAL A 87 -2.12 17.33 -5.75
C VAL A 87 -1.05 18.40 -5.50
N GLU A 88 0.22 18.01 -5.47
CA GLU A 88 1.34 18.95 -5.33
C GLU A 88 1.43 19.91 -6.53
N GLU A 89 1.28 19.40 -7.76
CA GLU A 89 1.24 20.21 -8.98
C GLU A 89 0.06 21.20 -8.96
N VAL A 90 -1.12 20.75 -8.54
CA VAL A 90 -2.29 21.64 -8.35
C VAL A 90 -2.02 22.67 -7.27
N MET A 91 -1.33 22.31 -6.19
CA MET A 91 -1.02 23.23 -5.12
C MET A 91 -0.06 24.33 -5.54
N GLN A 92 0.98 23.99 -6.27
CA GLN A 92 1.90 24.95 -6.87
C GLN A 92 1.17 25.89 -7.84
N SER A 93 0.28 25.34 -8.68
CA SER A 93 -0.53 26.13 -9.59
C SER A 93 -1.47 27.11 -8.87
N LEU A 94 -2.10 26.70 -7.77
CA LEU A 94 -2.99 27.54 -6.98
C LEU A 94 -2.22 28.65 -6.25
N ASN A 95 -1.08 28.33 -5.65
CA ASN A 95 -0.25 29.32 -4.97
C ASN A 95 0.24 30.38 -5.94
N ARG A 96 0.79 29.97 -7.09
CA ARG A 96 1.21 30.92 -8.13
C ARG A 96 0.07 31.82 -8.59
N ARG A 97 -1.13 31.27 -8.81
CA ARG A 97 -2.28 32.06 -9.25
C ARG A 97 -2.78 33.03 -8.18
N LEU A 98 -2.69 32.65 -6.89
CA LEU A 98 -3.00 33.54 -5.79
C LEU A 98 -1.97 34.67 -5.67
N GLU A 99 -0.68 34.38 -5.82
CA GLU A 99 0.39 35.39 -5.86
C GLU A 99 0.19 36.39 -7.01
N GLU A 100 -0.17 35.90 -8.21
CA GLU A 100 -0.48 36.74 -9.37
C GLU A 100 -1.68 37.68 -9.10
N LEU A 101 -2.70 37.22 -8.38
CA LEU A 101 -3.86 38.03 -7.99
C LEU A 101 -3.56 38.98 -6.83
N ASP A 102 -2.74 38.56 -5.87
CA ASP A 102 -2.33 39.38 -4.72
C ASP A 102 -1.38 40.52 -5.13
N GLY A 103 -0.62 40.33 -6.22
CA GLY A 103 0.27 41.34 -6.79
C GLY A 103 -0.44 42.47 -7.54
N GLN A 104 -1.75 42.36 -7.81
CA GLN A 104 -2.50 43.42 -8.48
C GLN A 104 -3.11 44.40 -7.47
N PRO A 105 -2.86 45.71 -7.61
CA PRO A 105 -3.33 46.71 -6.64
C PRO A 105 -4.84 46.97 -6.70
N PHE A 106 -5.47 46.68 -7.84
CA PHE A 106 -6.91 46.78 -8.03
C PHE A 106 -7.38 45.54 -8.77
N LEU A 107 -8.29 44.80 -8.15
CA LEU A 107 -8.95 43.64 -8.73
C LEU A 107 -10.34 44.07 -9.19
N SER A 108 -10.75 43.62 -10.38
CA SER A 108 -12.16 43.63 -10.76
C SER A 108 -12.97 42.69 -9.87
N GLU A 109 -14.29 42.88 -9.80
CA GLU A 109 -15.19 42.01 -9.05
C GLU A 109 -15.02 40.53 -9.45
N ALA A 110 -14.84 40.26 -10.75
CA ALA A 110 -14.60 38.91 -11.28
C ALA A 110 -13.26 38.31 -10.81
N GLU A 111 -12.20 39.13 -10.71
CA GLU A 111 -10.89 38.68 -10.21
C GLU A 111 -10.91 38.47 -8.70
N GLN A 112 -11.68 39.28 -7.97
CA GLN A 112 -11.88 39.12 -6.53
C GLN A 112 -12.65 37.83 -6.23
N ASP A 113 -13.68 37.52 -7.01
CA ASP A 113 -14.39 36.24 -6.98
C ASP A 113 -13.46 35.07 -7.30
N THR A 114 -12.61 35.23 -8.31
CA THR A 114 -11.59 34.23 -8.68
C THR A 114 -10.60 33.99 -7.55
N ARG A 115 -10.17 35.04 -6.84
CA ARG A 115 -9.28 34.94 -5.68
C ARG A 115 -9.92 34.17 -4.54
N ILE A 116 -11.17 34.49 -4.17
CA ILE A 116 -11.91 33.76 -3.12
C ILE A 116 -12.03 32.27 -3.46
N ARG A 117 -12.37 31.96 -4.72
CA ARG A 117 -12.48 30.57 -5.20
C ARG A 117 -11.15 29.85 -5.20
N ALA A 118 -10.08 30.50 -5.67
CA ALA A 118 -8.73 29.93 -5.66
C ALA A 118 -8.23 29.68 -4.22
N ALA A 119 -8.48 30.61 -3.30
CA ALA A 119 -8.14 30.45 -1.88
C ALA A 119 -8.90 29.29 -1.25
N THR A 120 -10.20 29.21 -1.47
CA THR A 120 -11.02 28.08 -0.97
C THR A 120 -10.52 26.74 -1.54
N LYS A 121 -10.19 26.72 -2.85
CA LYS A 121 -9.63 25.52 -3.49
C LYS A 121 -8.25 25.18 -2.93
N ARG A 122 -7.44 26.18 -2.56
CA ARG A 122 -6.15 25.96 -1.91
C ARG A 122 -6.36 25.25 -0.58
N ASP A 123 -7.24 25.75 0.27
CA ASP A 123 -7.50 25.21 1.61
C ASP A 123 -8.12 23.80 1.57
N VAL A 124 -8.94 23.50 0.57
CA VAL A 124 -9.45 22.13 0.34
C VAL A 124 -8.32 21.20 -0.10
N THR A 125 -7.49 21.64 -1.05
CA THR A 125 -6.35 20.85 -1.52
C THR A 125 -5.35 20.59 -0.40
N GLU A 126 -5.09 21.57 0.47
CA GLU A 126 -4.19 21.41 1.62
C GLU A 126 -4.68 20.32 2.59
N ARG A 127 -5.97 20.33 2.92
CA ARG A 127 -6.57 19.27 3.75
C ARG A 127 -6.48 17.91 3.08
N PHE A 128 -6.65 17.85 1.76
CA PHE A 128 -6.51 16.62 1.00
C PHE A 128 -5.06 16.10 0.99
N THR A 129 -4.07 16.98 0.88
CA THR A 129 -2.65 16.62 1.03
C THR A 129 -2.36 15.99 2.39
N ARG A 130 -2.90 16.56 3.47
CA ARG A 130 -2.75 15.98 4.83
C ARG A 130 -3.40 14.60 4.93
N ALA A 131 -4.61 14.43 4.40
CA ALA A 131 -5.29 13.14 4.39
C ALA A 131 -4.50 12.07 3.61
N ILE A 132 -3.86 12.43 2.50
CA ILE A 132 -2.96 11.52 1.76
C ILE A 132 -1.75 11.13 2.62
N ALA A 133 -1.12 12.09 3.31
CA ALA A 133 0.03 11.83 4.16
C ALA A 133 -0.33 10.92 5.34
N GLU A 134 -1.48 11.16 6.00
CA GLU A 134 -2.01 10.32 7.07
C GLU A 134 -2.27 8.89 6.59
N GLU A 135 -2.91 8.71 5.43
CA GLU A 135 -3.13 7.39 4.84
C GLU A 135 -1.81 6.67 4.52
N GLN A 136 -0.82 7.38 3.96
CA GLN A 136 0.50 6.80 3.71
C GLN A 136 1.18 6.33 5.00
N GLU A 137 1.07 7.12 6.06
CA GLU A 137 1.65 6.79 7.37
C GLU A 137 0.94 5.60 8.01
N LEU A 138 -0.40 5.54 7.93
CA LEU A 138 -1.19 4.38 8.38
C LEU A 138 -0.75 3.08 7.69
N ARG A 139 -0.43 3.14 6.40
CA ARG A 139 0.06 1.97 5.65
C ARG A 139 1.47 1.59 6.02
N ARG A 140 2.37 2.55 6.20
CA ARG A 140 3.75 2.30 6.66
C ARG A 140 3.81 1.68 8.05
N ASN A 141 2.90 2.11 8.93
CA ASN A 141 2.81 1.60 10.29
C ASN A 141 1.93 0.35 10.41
N ASN A 142 1.46 -0.21 9.30
CA ASN A 142 0.67 -1.43 9.33
C ASN A 142 1.53 -2.61 9.86
N PRO A 143 1.22 -3.17 11.04
CA PRO A 143 2.04 -4.21 11.65
C PRO A 143 2.07 -5.49 10.83
N ALA A 144 1.00 -5.80 10.07
CA ALA A 144 0.97 -6.97 9.20
C ALA A 144 1.95 -6.83 8.02
N LEU A 145 2.04 -5.64 7.43
CA LEU A 145 3.01 -5.37 6.36
C LEU A 145 4.44 -5.39 6.91
N ARG A 146 4.69 -4.82 8.10
CA ARG A 146 6.01 -4.86 8.73
C ARG A 146 6.45 -6.27 9.10
N ALA A 147 5.54 -7.09 9.64
CA ALA A 147 5.82 -8.49 9.96
C ALA A 147 6.15 -9.31 8.69
N ALA A 148 5.34 -9.16 7.63
CA ALA A 148 5.59 -9.83 6.36
C ALA A 148 6.89 -9.37 5.68
N ALA A 149 7.20 -8.08 5.74
CA ALA A 149 8.47 -7.54 5.24
C ALA A 149 9.67 -8.07 6.04
N GLY A 150 9.56 -8.14 7.36
CA GLY A 150 10.60 -8.69 8.23
C GLY A 150 10.86 -10.17 7.94
N GLU A 151 9.80 -10.97 7.80
CA GLU A 151 9.92 -12.39 7.48
C GLU A 151 10.48 -12.62 6.06
N SER A 152 9.98 -11.90 5.06
CA SER A 152 10.47 -12.02 3.68
C SER A 152 11.93 -11.58 3.53
N LEU A 153 12.33 -10.50 4.21
CA LEU A 153 13.71 -10.04 4.22
C LEU A 153 14.63 -11.06 4.91
N ALA A 154 14.22 -11.58 6.08
CA ALA A 154 14.98 -12.61 6.77
C ALA A 154 15.14 -13.88 5.91
N ARG A 155 14.07 -14.32 5.24
CA ARG A 155 14.12 -15.45 4.29
C ARG A 155 15.06 -15.18 3.12
N ALA A 156 14.96 -14.01 2.48
CA ALA A 156 15.81 -13.64 1.36
C ALA A 156 17.29 -13.52 1.78
N PHE A 157 17.56 -12.99 2.98
CA PHE A 157 18.91 -12.91 3.53
C PHE A 157 19.50 -14.30 3.79
N LEU A 158 18.74 -15.20 4.42
CA LEU A 158 19.18 -16.58 4.63
C LEU A 158 19.39 -17.32 3.32
N GLU A 159 18.52 -17.11 2.33
CA GLU A 159 18.67 -17.68 0.99
C GLU A 159 19.94 -17.17 0.30
N LEU A 160 20.20 -15.86 0.36
CA LEU A 160 21.42 -15.27 -0.17
C LEU A 160 22.67 -15.79 0.56
N ALA A 161 22.62 -15.90 1.89
CA ALA A 161 23.72 -16.41 2.71
C ALA A 161 24.05 -17.87 2.36
N ARG A 162 23.02 -18.71 2.16
CA ARG A 162 23.18 -20.11 1.70
C ARG A 162 23.87 -20.21 0.34
N HIS A 163 23.65 -19.24 -0.55
CA HIS A 163 24.31 -19.21 -1.86
C HIS A 163 25.73 -18.64 -1.82
N ARG A 164 26.09 -17.87 -0.80
CA ARG A 164 27.38 -17.18 -0.70
C ARG A 164 28.39 -17.88 0.21
N LEU A 165 27.92 -18.67 1.16
CA LEU A 165 28.75 -19.40 2.10
C LEU A 165 28.80 -20.89 1.72
N PRO A 166 29.95 -21.57 1.93
CA PRO A 166 30.00 -23.02 1.94
C PRO A 166 28.94 -23.60 2.90
N GLY A 167 28.25 -24.67 2.50
CA GLY A 167 27.12 -25.21 3.29
C GLY A 167 27.46 -25.50 4.75
N SER A 168 28.65 -26.05 5.02
CA SER A 168 29.11 -26.35 6.38
C SER A 168 29.35 -25.11 7.25
N THR A 169 29.83 -24.00 6.67
CA THR A 169 30.05 -22.76 7.42
C THR A 169 28.74 -22.03 7.67
N PHE A 170 27.82 -22.05 6.70
CA PHE A 170 26.47 -21.52 6.89
C PHE A 170 25.73 -22.25 8.03
N ASP A 171 25.70 -23.58 7.99
CA ASP A 171 24.96 -24.37 8.99
C ASP A 171 25.56 -24.20 10.40
N SER A 172 26.90 -24.10 10.51
CA SER A 172 27.58 -23.85 11.80
C SER A 172 27.22 -22.48 12.38
N LEU A 173 27.26 -21.42 11.57
CA LEU A 173 26.89 -20.06 11.99
C LEU A 173 25.40 -19.94 12.31
N LEU A 174 24.54 -20.61 11.56
CA LEU A 174 23.11 -20.64 11.81
C LEU A 174 22.82 -21.32 13.15
N GLN A 175 23.46 -22.46 13.43
CA GLN A 175 23.31 -23.19 14.67
C GLN A 175 23.84 -22.39 15.87
N GLU A 176 24.97 -21.71 15.71
CA GLU A 176 25.52 -20.79 16.73
C GLU A 176 24.57 -19.63 17.01
N ALA A 177 24.03 -18.98 15.97
CA ALA A 177 23.06 -17.89 16.12
C ALA A 177 21.76 -18.34 16.80
N LEU A 178 21.22 -19.51 16.42
CA LEU A 178 20.03 -20.07 17.06
C LEU A 178 20.28 -20.44 18.53
N ALA A 179 21.47 -20.95 18.87
CA ALA A 179 21.86 -21.24 20.24
C ALA A 179 22.04 -19.96 21.07
N ALA A 180 22.53 -18.88 20.47
CA ALA A 180 22.69 -17.58 21.13
C ALA A 180 21.35 -16.86 21.41
N CYS A 181 20.31 -17.12 20.62
CA CYS A 181 19.03 -16.40 20.74
C CYS A 181 18.17 -16.82 21.95
N GLY A 182 18.27 -18.05 22.47
CA GLY A 182 17.54 -18.52 23.65
C GLY A 182 15.99 -18.38 23.61
N PRO A 183 15.25 -19.00 24.55
CA PRO A 183 13.78 -18.89 24.59
C PRO A 183 13.24 -17.51 25.03
N GLU A 184 14.09 -16.62 25.56
CA GLU A 184 13.70 -15.29 26.05
C GLU A 184 13.56 -14.23 24.94
N ALA A 185 13.95 -14.53 23.70
CA ALA A 185 13.92 -13.57 22.59
C ALA A 185 12.55 -13.43 21.89
N SER A 186 11.55 -14.24 22.25
CA SER A 186 10.19 -14.16 21.66
C SER A 186 9.31 -13.03 22.20
N GLY A 187 9.84 -12.14 23.05
CA GLY A 187 9.09 -11.06 23.70
C GLY A 187 9.49 -9.63 23.33
N ALA A 188 10.34 -9.40 22.33
CA ALA A 188 10.81 -8.05 21.99
C ALA A 188 9.82 -7.30 21.07
N GLN A 189 8.68 -6.89 21.63
CA GLN A 189 8.00 -5.68 21.16
C GLN A 189 8.76 -4.46 21.70
N ASP A 190 9.08 -3.53 20.81
CA ASP A 190 9.61 -2.17 21.04
C ASP A 190 10.67 -1.99 22.14
N MET A 191 11.93 -1.80 21.74
CA MET A 191 12.90 -1.10 22.58
C MET A 191 13.68 -0.06 21.76
N PRO A 192 13.65 1.23 22.14
CA PRO A 192 14.49 2.24 21.52
C PRO A 192 15.94 2.05 21.98
N LEU A 193 16.87 2.30 21.05
CA LEU A 193 18.31 2.28 21.22
C LEU A 193 18.76 3.09 22.45
N ASN A 194 19.34 2.43 23.44
CA ASN A 194 20.29 3.08 24.35
C ASN A 194 21.31 2.06 24.88
N PRO A 195 22.62 2.27 24.74
CA PRO A 195 23.62 1.37 25.30
C PRO A 195 23.76 1.66 26.80
N VAL A 196 23.08 0.89 27.63
CA VAL A 196 23.32 0.90 29.08
C VAL A 196 24.54 0.02 29.35
N VAL A 197 25.67 0.66 29.64
CA VAL A 197 26.86 0.03 30.19
C VAL A 197 26.49 -0.60 31.54
N PRO A 198 26.80 -1.89 31.81
CA PRO A 198 26.55 -2.48 33.11
C PRO A 198 27.43 -1.80 34.17
N LEU A 199 26.83 -1.01 35.06
CA LEU A 199 27.51 -0.47 36.23
C LEU A 199 27.79 -1.63 37.19
N VAL A 200 29.01 -2.15 37.15
CA VAL A 200 29.52 -3.13 38.11
C VAL A 200 29.46 -2.50 39.50
N ARG A 201 28.55 -3.00 40.35
CA ARG A 201 28.41 -2.55 41.74
C ARG A 201 29.51 -3.23 42.56
N PRO A 202 30.41 -2.49 43.25
CA PRO A 202 31.41 -3.12 44.11
C PRO A 202 30.73 -3.79 45.32
N PRO A 203 31.31 -4.88 45.85
CA PRO A 203 30.74 -5.64 46.95
C PRO A 203 30.68 -4.79 48.24
N ALA A 204 29.54 -4.86 48.93
CA ALA A 204 29.31 -4.17 50.19
C ALA A 204 30.24 -4.70 51.30
N MET A 205 30.96 -3.79 51.97
CA MET A 205 31.75 -4.14 53.14
C MET A 205 30.84 -4.42 54.36
N PRO A 206 31.19 -5.39 55.21
CA PRO A 206 30.40 -5.70 56.40
C PRO A 206 30.50 -4.58 57.44
N VAL A 207 29.35 -4.01 57.82
CA VAL A 207 29.25 -3.07 58.93
C VAL A 207 29.30 -3.86 60.24
N VAL A 208 30.34 -3.63 61.04
CA VAL A 208 30.44 -4.13 62.41
C VAL A 208 29.65 -3.18 63.31
N LEU A 209 28.53 -3.64 63.85
CA LEU A 209 27.81 -2.95 64.91
C LEU A 209 28.39 -3.41 66.26
N THR A 210 29.03 -2.50 67.00
CA THR A 210 29.35 -2.71 68.41
C THR A 210 28.09 -2.49 69.26
N PRO A 211 27.71 -3.43 70.16
CA PRO A 211 26.66 -3.18 71.13
C PRO A 211 27.23 -2.37 72.30
N GLU A 212 26.66 -1.19 72.57
CA GLU A 212 26.90 -0.47 73.82
C GLU A 212 26.01 -1.10 74.91
N ALA A 213 26.65 -1.58 75.97
CA ALA A 213 25.99 -2.15 77.14
C ALA A 213 25.71 -1.03 78.16
N SER A 214 24.51 -1.13 78.74
CA SER A 214 23.95 -0.50 79.96
C SER A 214 24.75 0.54 80.74
#